data_AF-A0A1Y0HKZ9-F1
#
_entry.id   AF-A0A1Y0HKZ9-F1
#
_cell.length_a   1.000
_cell.length_b   1.000
_cell.length_c   1.000
_cell.angle_alpha   90.00
_cell.angle_beta   90.00
_cell.angle_gamma   90.00
#
_symmetry.space_group_name_H-M   'P 1'
#
loop_
_entity.id
_entity.type
_entity.pdbx_description
1 polymer ?
#
loop_
_entity_poly.entity_id
_entity_poly.type
_entity_poly.pdbx_seq_one_letter_code
_entity_poly.pdbx_strand_id
1 'polypeptide(L)'
;MAHKDAREFVFPVNELFMQIDSFGQKSGSGGKLKSFRLVIDRVDRYSLFCIIQTLTSLHLPYMVIKEDKVPLIYIEEKSEKQLNQVVLELEKYDIKSKIVEVWL
;
A
#
# COMPACT_ATOMS: atom_id res chain seq x y z
N MET A 1 -21.17 42.89 -37.36
CA MET A 1 -21.90 42.20 -36.28
C MET A 1 -21.25 40.83 -36.06
N ALA A 2 -20.97 40.51 -34.80
CA ALA A 2 -20.63 39.20 -34.22
C ALA A 2 -19.29 38.51 -34.61
N HIS A 3 -18.21 38.86 -33.89
CA HIS A 3 -17.15 37.90 -33.56
C HIS A 3 -17.74 36.85 -32.60
N LYS A 4 -17.80 35.59 -33.03
CA LYS A 4 -18.09 34.46 -32.15
C LYS A 4 -16.81 34.10 -31.41
N ASP A 5 -16.67 34.59 -30.19
CA ASP A 5 -15.69 34.07 -29.22
C ASP A 5 -15.99 32.59 -28.97
N ALA A 6 -15.15 31.71 -29.50
CA ALA A 6 -15.09 30.32 -29.08
C ALA A 6 -14.48 30.29 -27.67
N ARG A 7 -15.31 30.52 -26.64
CA ARG A 7 -14.89 30.30 -25.26
C ARG A 7 -14.78 28.79 -25.06
N GLU A 8 -13.56 28.30 -24.95
CA GLU A 8 -13.27 26.94 -24.49
C GLU A 8 -13.74 26.81 -23.04
N PHE A 9 -14.91 26.23 -22.86
CA PHE A 9 -15.39 25.84 -21.54
C PHE A 9 -14.62 24.59 -21.11
N VAL A 10 -13.56 24.78 -20.34
CA VAL A 10 -12.83 23.68 -19.69
C VAL A 10 -13.56 23.35 -18.40
N PHE A 11 -14.00 22.09 -18.26
CA PHE A 11 -14.57 21.60 -17.01
C PHE A 11 -13.51 21.67 -15.90
N PRO A 12 -13.87 22.06 -14.67
CA PRO A 12 -12.93 22.01 -13.55
C PRO A 12 -12.52 20.55 -13.34
N VAL A 13 -11.27 20.23 -13.67
CA VAL A 13 -10.66 18.93 -13.39
C VAL A 13 -10.14 18.99 -11.96
N ASN A 14 -10.33 17.91 -11.19
CA ASN A 14 -9.71 17.79 -9.88
C ASN A 14 -8.20 17.61 -10.07
N GLU A 15 -7.43 18.67 -9.86
CA GLU A 15 -5.98 18.62 -9.87
C GLU A 15 -5.48 18.04 -8.54
N LEU A 16 -4.81 16.90 -8.61
CA LEU A 16 -4.12 16.29 -7.47
C LEU A 16 -2.66 16.71 -7.50
N PHE A 17 -2.30 17.65 -6.62
CA PHE A 17 -0.91 18.00 -6.36
C PHE A 17 -0.33 17.03 -5.33
N MET A 18 0.39 16.02 -5.81
CA MET A 18 1.09 15.06 -4.97
C MET A 18 2.57 15.47 -4.85
N GLN A 19 2.94 16.09 -3.73
CA GLN A 19 4.33 16.30 -3.39
C GLN A 19 4.86 15.04 -2.70
N ILE A 20 5.61 14.24 -3.43
CA ILE A 20 6.31 13.07 -2.87
C ILE A 20 7.59 13.58 -2.21
N ASP A 21 7.46 14.19 -1.04
CA ASP A 21 8.61 14.38 -0.17
C ASP A 21 9.09 12.99 0.20
N SER A 22 10.29 12.63 -0.26
CA SER A 22 10.92 11.33 -0.01
C SER A 22 10.79 10.98 1.48
N PHE A 23 9.83 10.11 1.80
CA PHE A 23 9.47 9.73 3.16
C PHE A 23 10.70 9.04 3.78
N GLY A 24 11.48 9.80 4.55
CA GLY A 24 12.59 9.26 5.34
C GLY A 24 13.98 9.27 4.69
N GLN A 25 14.40 10.34 4.03
CA GLN A 25 15.83 10.69 3.92
C GLN A 25 16.40 11.03 5.32
N LYS A 26 16.52 10.01 6.18
CA LYS A 26 17.46 9.96 7.31
C LYS A 26 18.36 8.74 7.14
N SER A 27 19.04 8.67 6.00
CA SER A 27 20.33 7.99 5.85
C SER A 27 20.85 8.34 4.46
N GLY A 28 21.97 9.06 4.40
CA GLY A 28 22.65 9.45 3.16
C GLY A 28 23.30 8.27 2.44
N SER A 29 22.49 7.32 1.99
CA SER A 29 22.91 6.26 1.09
C SER A 29 21.71 5.91 0.22
N GLY A 30 21.86 6.02 -1.10
CA GLY A 30 20.90 5.57 -2.10
C GLY A 30 20.75 4.04 -2.12
N GLY A 31 20.48 3.46 -0.96
CA GLY A 31 20.22 2.05 -0.75
C GLY A 31 18.73 1.80 -0.94
N LYS A 32 18.43 0.87 -1.86
CA LYS A 32 17.10 0.32 -2.14
C LYS A 32 16.25 0.22 -0.86
N LEU A 33 15.06 0.79 -0.88
CA LEU A 33 14.14 0.75 0.26
C LEU A 33 13.73 -0.71 0.47
N LYS A 34 14.12 -1.26 1.62
CA LYS A 34 13.67 -2.59 2.06
C LYS A 34 12.15 -2.53 2.22
N SER A 35 11.43 -3.26 1.40
CA SER A 35 9.98 -3.38 1.46
C SER A 35 9.61 -4.81 1.80
N PHE A 36 8.54 -4.99 2.55
CA PHE A 36 8.06 -6.32 2.93
C PHE A 36 6.75 -6.58 2.22
N ARG A 37 6.69 -7.65 1.43
CA ARG A 37 5.48 -8.09 0.76
C ARG A 37 4.81 -9.17 1.58
N LEU A 38 3.52 -8.97 1.86
CA LEU A 38 2.67 -9.99 2.45
C LEU A 38 2.13 -10.90 1.34
N VAL A 39 2.54 -12.16 1.37
CA VAL A 39 2.09 -13.22 0.45
C VAL A 39 1.05 -14.06 1.16
N ILE A 40 -0.14 -14.19 0.56
CA ILE A 40 -1.26 -14.95 1.11
C ILE A 40 -1.65 -16.02 0.09
N ASP A 41 -1.97 -17.23 0.56
CA ASP A 41 -2.31 -18.38 -0.29
C ASP A 41 -3.69 -18.24 -0.95
N ARG A 42 -4.68 -17.75 -0.20
CA ARG A 42 -6.05 -17.49 -0.69
C ARG A 42 -6.46 -16.07 -0.39
N VAL A 43 -6.86 -15.33 -1.44
CA VAL A 43 -7.34 -13.95 -1.28
C VAL A 43 -8.81 -13.88 -1.66
N ASP A 44 -9.66 -13.82 -0.65
CA ASP A 44 -11.08 -13.57 -0.76
C ASP A 44 -11.46 -12.27 -0.02
N ARG A 45 -12.75 -11.88 -0.11
CA ARG A 45 -13.24 -10.64 0.52
C ARG A 45 -13.06 -10.66 2.04
N TYR A 46 -13.23 -11.82 2.68
CA TYR A 46 -13.03 -11.97 4.12
C TYR A 46 -11.56 -11.82 4.50
N SER A 47 -10.66 -12.50 3.80
CA SER A 47 -9.22 -12.42 4.08
C SER A 47 -8.71 -11.00 3.95
N LEU A 48 -9.10 -10.28 2.90
CA LEU A 48 -8.68 -8.89 2.69
C LEU A 48 -9.14 -7.96 3.82
N PHE A 49 -10.38 -8.14 4.29
CA PHE A 49 -10.89 -7.39 5.44
C PHE A 49 -10.07 -7.67 6.70
N CYS A 50 -9.79 -8.94 7.01
CA CYS A 50 -9.01 -9.32 8.18
C CYS A 50 -7.58 -8.78 8.11
N ILE A 51 -6.97 -8.78 6.92
CA ILE A 51 -5.63 -8.23 6.71
C ILE A 51 -5.62 -6.73 6.97
N ILE A 52 -6.52 -5.98 6.35
CA ILE A 52 -6.61 -4.53 6.55
C ILE A 52 -6.84 -4.22 8.02
N GLN A 53 -7.80 -4.89 8.66
CA GLN A 53 -8.10 -4.70 10.08
C GLN A 53 -6.90 -4.99 10.97
N THR A 54 -6.16 -6.07 10.70
CA THR A 54 -4.98 -6.46 11.47
C THR A 54 -3.87 -5.42 11.33
N LEU A 55 -3.57 -4.99 10.10
CA LEU A 55 -2.54 -3.98 9.85
C LEU A 55 -2.91 -2.62 10.46
N THR A 56 -4.17 -2.20 10.37
CA THR A 56 -4.68 -0.99 11.02
C THR A 56 -4.59 -1.10 12.54
N SER A 57 -4.99 -2.23 13.13
CA SER A 57 -4.94 -2.45 14.59
C SER A 57 -3.51 -2.45 15.14
N LEU A 58 -2.54 -2.87 14.34
CA LEU A 58 -1.12 -2.86 14.70
C LEU A 58 -0.43 -1.53 14.38
N HIS A 59 -1.17 -0.53 13.87
CA HIS A 59 -0.66 0.76 13.43
C HIS A 59 0.50 0.65 12.41
N LEU A 60 0.46 -0.37 11.57
CA LEU A 60 1.46 -0.59 10.55
C LEU A 60 1.09 0.19 9.28
N PRO A 61 2.01 0.98 8.70
CA PRO A 61 1.80 1.56 7.39
C PRO A 61 1.86 0.46 6.33
N TYR A 62 0.86 0.45 5.44
CA TYR A 62 0.75 -0.54 4.38
C TYR A 62 0.21 0.08 3.10
N MET A 63 0.54 -0.55 1.98
CA MET A 63 0.04 -0.21 0.66
C MET A 63 -0.64 -1.42 0.05
N VAL A 64 -1.84 -1.21 -0.52
CA VAL A 64 -2.57 -2.24 -1.27
C VAL A 64 -2.63 -1.82 -2.73
N ILE A 65 -1.99 -2.59 -3.61
CA ILE A 65 -2.07 -2.44 -5.06
C ILE A 65 -3.11 -3.43 -5.58
N LYS A 66 -4.15 -2.91 -6.21
CA LYS A 66 -5.18 -3.72 -6.84
C LYS A 66 -4.65 -4.22 -8.19
N GLU A 67 -4.27 -5.50 -8.25
CA GLU A 67 -4.08 -6.21 -9.51
C GLU A 67 -5.31 -7.08 -9.84
N ASP A 68 -5.47 -7.43 -11.11
CA ASP A 68 -6.69 -8.05 -11.65
C ASP A 68 -7.12 -9.35 -10.96
N LYS A 69 -6.19 -10.09 -10.36
CA LYS A 69 -6.47 -11.41 -9.76
C LYS A 69 -6.17 -11.48 -8.26
N VAL A 70 -5.06 -10.92 -7.83
CA VAL A 70 -4.61 -11.00 -6.43
C VAL A 70 -4.02 -9.65 -6.04
N PRO A 71 -4.59 -8.95 -5.04
CA PRO A 71 -4.02 -7.69 -4.59
C PRO A 71 -2.62 -7.90 -4.01
N LEU A 72 -1.71 -6.97 -4.32
CA LEU A 72 -0.39 -6.94 -3.72
C LEU A 72 -0.44 -6.07 -2.47
N ILE A 73 0.05 -6.62 -1.35
CA ILE A 73 0.08 -5.91 -0.07
C ILE A 73 1.53 -5.74 0.35
N TYR A 74 1.95 -4.49 0.48
CA TYR A 74 3.25 -4.10 0.99
C TYR A 74 3.12 -3.51 2.38
N ILE A 75 4.05 -3.85 3.26
CA ILE A 75 4.12 -3.37 4.64
C ILE A 75 5.44 -2.60 4.77
N GLU A 76 5.34 -1.38 5.28
CA GLU A 76 6.48 -0.49 5.50
C GLU A 76 6.93 -0.57 6.96
N GLU A 77 7.58 -1.67 7.35
CA GLU A 77 8.05 -1.85 8.73
C GLU A 77 9.45 -2.47 8.74
N LYS A 78 10.32 -2.05 9.67
CA LYS A 78 11.71 -2.55 9.77
C LYS A 78 11.88 -3.54 10.92
N SER A 79 10.89 -3.65 11.81
CA SER A 79 10.91 -4.55 12.96
C SER A 79 10.39 -5.94 12.61
N GLU A 80 11.29 -6.93 12.56
CA GLU A 80 10.93 -8.35 12.38
C GLU A 80 9.93 -8.85 13.42
N LYS A 81 9.96 -8.30 14.64
CA LYS A 81 9.01 -8.67 15.71
C LYS A 81 7.58 -8.33 15.33
N GLN A 82 7.35 -7.15 14.74
CA GLN A 82 6.01 -6.73 14.32
C GLN A 82 5.55 -7.49 13.09
N LEU A 83 6.45 -7.76 12.13
CA LEU A 83 6.14 -8.60 10.97
C LEU A 83 5.72 -10.02 11.41
N ASN A 84 6.41 -10.62 12.38
CA ASN A 84 6.01 -11.91 12.94
C ASN A 84 4.66 -11.83 13.67
N GLN A 85 4.38 -10.73 14.38
CA GLN A 85 3.09 -10.52 15.01
C GLN A 85 1.96 -10.49 13.99
N VAL A 86 2.14 -9.85 12.82
CA VAL A 86 1.15 -9.84 11.74
C VAL A 86 0.80 -11.27 11.31
N VAL A 87 1.81 -12.10 11.08
CA VAL A 87 1.61 -13.51 10.66
C VAL A 87 0.83 -14.28 11.73
N LEU A 88 1.16 -14.09 13.01
CA LEU A 88 0.48 -14.73 14.14
C LEU A 88 -0.97 -14.27 14.30
N GLU A 89 -1.26 -12.98 14.11
CA GLU A 89 -2.63 -12.46 14.15
C GLU A 89 -3.46 -13.00 12.98
N LEU A 90 -2.87 -13.09 11.78
CA LEU A 90 -3.54 -13.64 10.60
C LEU A 90 -3.84 -15.14 10.74
N GLU A 91 -2.97 -15.89 11.42
CA GLU A 91 -3.19 -17.31 11.70
C GLU A 91 -4.43 -17.57 12.56
N LYS A 92 -4.79 -16.64 13.46
CA LYS A 92 -6.04 -16.73 14.27
C LYS A 92 -7.30 -16.70 13.41
N TYR A 93 -7.22 -16.15 12.21
CA TYR A 93 -8.32 -16.09 11.23
C TYR A 93 -8.23 -17.23 10.20
N ASP A 94 -7.38 -18.24 10.41
CA ASP A 94 -7.08 -19.32 9.47
C ASP A 94 -6.50 -18.81 8.12
N ILE A 95 -5.85 -17.64 8.14
CA ILE A 95 -5.23 -17.04 6.97
C ILE A 95 -3.73 -17.38 6.96
N LYS A 96 -3.37 -18.37 6.13
CA LYS A 96 -1.96 -18.70 5.89
C LYS A 96 -1.26 -17.58 5.13
N SER A 97 -0.28 -16.97 5.77
CA SER A 97 0.47 -15.84 5.25
C SER A 97 1.97 -16.01 5.43
N LYS A 98 2.74 -15.36 4.56
CA LYS A 98 4.20 -15.29 4.63
C LYS A 98 4.67 -13.90 4.25
N ILE A 99 5.67 -13.40 4.95
CA ILE A 99 6.30 -12.12 4.62
C ILE A 99 7.58 -12.38 3.84
N VAL A 100 7.75 -11.69 2.72
CA VAL A 100 8.91 -11.79 1.84
C VAL A 100 9.56 -10.40 1.72
N GLU A 101 10.86 -10.32 1.96
CA GLU A 101 11.62 -9.09 1.72
C GLU A 101 11.79 -8.87 0.22
N VAL A 102 11.42 -7.68 -0.25
CA VAL A 102 11.50 -7.25 -1.64
C VAL A 102 12.30 -5.95 -1.69
N TRP A 103 13.26 -5.90 -2.61
CA TRP A 103 14.06 -4.71 -2.88
C TRP A 103 13.38 -3.91 -4.00
N LEU A 104 12.82 -2.74 -3.67
CA LEU A 104 12.30 -1.77 -4.64
C LEU A 104 13.41 -0.79 -5.05
#